data_AF-A0A9E4VYS4-F1
#
_entry.id   AF-A0A9E4VYS4-F1
#
_cell.length_a   1.000
_cell.length_b   1.000
_cell.length_c   1.000
_cell.angle_alpha   90.00
_cell.angle_beta   90.00
_cell.angle_gamma   90.00
#
_symmetry.space_group_name_H-M   'P 1'
#
loop_
_entity.id
_entity.type
_entity.pdbx_description
1 polymer ?
#
loop_
_entity_poly.entity_id
_entity_poly.type
_entity_poly.pdbx_seq_one_letter_code
_entity_poly.pdbx_strand_id
1 'polypeptide(L)'
;MTGAATERSEGFTGFPDSGLATAVPNLFFSRVMPEISDPAELVVSAYFFFAAQLNKRRPHYVSREELAADRTLIRALANLTGKS
;
A
#
# COMPACT_ATOMS: atom_id res chain seq x y z
N MET A 1 36.37 19.58 5.33
CA MET A 1 35.92 19.65 6.74
C MET A 1 35.04 20.87 6.85
N THR A 2 33.80 20.90 7.31
CA THR A 2 32.89 19.98 8.02
C THR A 2 31.57 20.80 8.06
N GLY A 3 30.37 20.27 7.95
CA GLY A 3 29.94 18.91 8.16
C GLY A 3 28.72 18.57 7.33
N ALA A 4 28.52 17.26 7.21
CA ALA A 4 27.35 16.65 6.61
C ALA A 4 26.08 17.24 7.24
N ALA A 5 25.27 17.87 6.39
CA ALA A 5 23.87 18.07 6.72
C ALA A 5 23.26 16.67 6.81
N THR A 6 23.05 16.22 8.03
CA THR A 6 22.17 15.10 8.34
C THR A 6 20.80 15.43 7.77
N GLU A 7 20.51 14.95 6.56
CA GLU A 7 19.15 14.83 6.06
C GLU A 7 18.42 13.82 6.96
N ARG A 8 17.92 14.31 8.10
CA ARG A 8 16.88 13.61 8.83
C ARG A 8 15.67 13.67 7.92
N SER A 9 15.35 12.53 7.31
CA SER A 9 14.12 12.25 6.57
C SER A 9 12.95 13.04 7.15
N GLU A 10 12.51 14.08 6.44
CA GLU A 10 11.28 14.80 6.77
C GLU A 10 10.15 13.76 6.83
N GLY A 11 9.55 13.60 8.01
CA GLY A 11 8.54 12.58 8.27
C GLY A 11 7.27 12.80 7.44
N PHE A 12 6.43 11.77 7.35
CA PHE A 12 5.10 11.89 6.74
C PHE A 12 4.26 12.93 7.51
N THR A 13 3.89 14.03 6.85
CA THR A 13 3.16 15.15 7.48
C THR A 13 1.64 15.05 7.33
N GLY A 14 1.12 13.98 6.74
CA GLY A 14 -0.31 13.76 6.51
C GLY A 14 -0.73 13.74 5.05
N PHE A 15 -2.04 13.65 4.82
CA PHE A 15 -2.66 13.68 3.49
C PHE A 15 -3.27 15.05 3.20
N PRO A 16 -3.33 15.50 1.93
CA PRO A 16 -4.01 16.74 1.56
C PRO A 16 -5.54 16.62 1.67
N ASP A 17 -6.22 17.71 2.00
CA ASP A 17 -7.71 17.77 2.14
C ASP A 17 -8.47 17.42 0.85
N SER A 18 -7.81 17.51 -0.31
CA SER A 18 -8.37 17.20 -1.63
C SER A 18 -8.06 15.79 -2.13
N GLY A 19 -7.55 14.90 -1.28
CA GLY A 19 -7.20 13.52 -1.65
C GLY A 19 -8.41 12.68 -2.06
N LEU A 20 -8.26 11.88 -3.13
CA LEU A 20 -9.24 10.87 -3.48
C LEU A 20 -9.20 9.71 -2.48
N ALA A 21 -10.37 9.25 -2.05
CA ALA A 21 -10.51 8.08 -1.20
C ALA A 21 -10.54 6.79 -2.04
N THR A 22 -9.89 5.74 -1.53
CA THR A 22 -10.03 4.38 -2.05
C THR A 22 -11.21 3.70 -1.36
N ALA A 23 -12.19 3.24 -2.12
CA ALA A 23 -13.32 2.50 -1.55
C ALA A 23 -12.88 1.11 -1.07
N VAL A 24 -13.19 0.77 0.19
CA VAL A 24 -12.94 -0.57 0.75
C VAL A 24 -14.29 -1.21 1.11
N PRO A 25 -14.61 -2.42 0.62
CA PRO A 25 -15.88 -3.07 0.94
C PRO A 25 -16.03 -3.35 2.44
N ASN A 26 -17.22 -3.11 3.02
CA ASN A 26 -17.49 -3.41 4.44
C ASN A 26 -17.27 -4.90 4.80
N LEU A 27 -17.43 -5.80 3.82
CA LEU A 27 -17.14 -7.23 4.00
C LEU A 27 -15.64 -7.50 4.24
N PHE A 28 -14.74 -6.63 3.78
CA PHE A 28 -13.33 -6.75 4.12
C PHE A 28 -13.14 -6.73 5.64
N PHE A 29 -13.68 -5.72 6.32
CA PHE A 29 -13.50 -5.56 7.77
C PHE A 29 -14.20 -6.63 8.60
N SER A 30 -15.34 -7.15 8.13
CA SER A 30 -16.16 -8.10 8.89
C SER A 30 -15.89 -9.58 8.56
N ARG A 31 -15.29 -9.89 7.41
CA ARG A 31 -15.07 -11.28 6.94
C ARG A 31 -13.62 -11.60 6.59
N VAL A 32 -12.87 -10.65 6.01
CA VAL A 32 -11.53 -10.94 5.48
C VAL A 32 -10.45 -10.55 6.49
N MET A 33 -10.49 -9.31 6.98
CA MET A 33 -9.52 -8.77 7.92
C MET A 33 -9.35 -9.62 9.20
N PRO A 34 -10.40 -10.22 9.80
CA PRO A 34 -10.23 -11.08 10.98
C PRO A 34 -9.41 -12.35 10.74
N GLU A 35 -9.31 -12.82 9.49
CA GLU A 35 -8.58 -14.03 9.12
C GLU A 35 -7.12 -13.74 8.73
N ILE A 36 -6.74 -12.47 8.60
CA ILE A 36 -5.38 -12.06 8.22
C ILE A 36 -4.43 -12.28 9.40
N SER A 37 -3.37 -13.06 9.17
CA SER A 37 -2.35 -13.39 10.19
C SER A 37 -0.97 -12.79 9.92
N ASP A 38 -0.70 -12.39 8.67
CA ASP A 38 0.55 -11.76 8.24
C ASP A 38 0.33 -10.26 7.89
N PRO A 39 1.11 -9.32 8.45
CA PRO A 39 1.10 -7.92 8.04
C PRO A 39 1.23 -7.70 6.52
N ALA A 40 1.96 -8.58 5.81
CA ALA A 40 2.10 -8.52 4.36
C ALA A 40 0.75 -8.73 3.65
N GLU A 41 -0.10 -9.62 4.14
CA GLU A 41 -1.44 -9.85 3.57
C GLU A 41 -2.32 -8.60 3.71
N LEU A 42 -2.22 -7.89 4.83
CA LEU A 42 -2.94 -6.63 5.05
C LEU A 42 -2.47 -5.54 4.07
N VAL A 43 -1.15 -5.40 3.88
CA VAL A 43 -0.57 -4.43 2.93
C VAL A 43 -0.99 -4.74 1.50
N VAL A 44 -0.91 -6.00 1.08
CA VAL A 44 -1.35 -6.43 -0.26
C VAL A 44 -2.84 -6.18 -0.46
N SER A 45 -3.68 -6.51 0.54
CA SER A 45 -5.14 -6.31 0.46
C SER A 45 -5.51 -4.83 0.35
N ALA A 46 -4.89 -3.97 1.16
CA ALA A 46 -5.12 -2.53 1.10
C ALA A 46 -4.68 -1.96 -0.26
N TYR A 47 -3.51 -2.36 -0.76
CA TYR A 47 -3.01 -1.93 -2.06
C TYR A 47 -3.89 -2.42 -3.21
N PHE A 48 -4.40 -3.65 -3.12
CA PHE A 48 -5.30 -4.22 -4.12
C PHE A 48 -6.55 -3.36 -4.33
N PHE A 49 -7.18 -2.87 -3.26
CA PHE A 49 -8.36 -2.00 -3.40
C PHE A 49 -8.06 -0.71 -4.16
N PHE A 50 -6.88 -0.13 -3.92
CA PHE A 50 -6.39 1.05 -4.63
C PHE A 50 -6.12 0.72 -6.11
N ALA A 51 -5.30 -0.29 -6.38
CA ALA A 51 -4.91 -0.69 -7.73
C ALA A 51 -6.11 -1.10 -8.60
N ALA A 52 -7.08 -1.81 -8.04
CA ALA A 52 -8.31 -2.21 -8.73
C ALA A 52 -9.16 -1.00 -9.19
N GLN A 53 -9.08 0.11 -8.46
CA GLN A 53 -9.81 1.35 -8.77
C GLN A 53 -9.07 2.27 -9.75
N LEU A 54 -7.73 2.15 -9.86
CA LEU A 54 -6.97 2.84 -10.91
C LEU A 54 -7.35 2.32 -12.31
N ASN A 55 -7.62 1.03 -12.41
CA ASN A 55 -7.99 0.38 -13.66
C ASN A 55 -9.48 0.62 -13.97
N LYS A 56 -9.76 1.35 -15.05
CA LYS A 56 -11.13 1.55 -15.58
C LYS A 56 -11.76 0.29 -16.19
N ARG A 57 -11.09 -0.86 -16.12
CA ARG A 57 -11.54 -2.14 -16.68
C ARG A 57 -12.62 -2.78 -15.81
N ARG A 58 -13.60 -3.43 -16.44
CA ARG A 58 -14.68 -4.18 -15.80
C ARG A 58 -14.59 -5.66 -16.24
N PRO A 59 -14.62 -6.64 -15.32
CA PRO A 59 -14.59 -6.49 -13.86
C PRO A 59 -13.26 -5.87 -13.37
N HIS A 60 -13.28 -5.22 -12.21
CA HIS A 60 -12.07 -4.69 -11.57
C HIS A 60 -11.25 -5.88 -11.06
N TYR A 61 -10.09 -6.13 -11.66
CA TYR A 61 -9.14 -7.11 -11.17
C TYR A 61 -7.71 -6.55 -11.31
N VAL A 62 -6.81 -7.11 -10.52
CA VAL A 62 -5.38 -6.88 -10.60
C VAL A 62 -4.73 -8.26 -10.58
N SER A 63 -3.87 -8.55 -11.56
CA SER A 63 -3.19 -9.85 -11.64
C SER A 63 -2.08 -9.95 -10.60
N ARG A 64 -1.65 -11.18 -10.31
CA ARG A 64 -0.49 -11.42 -9.44
C ARG A 64 0.77 -10.79 -10.02
N GLU A 65 0.95 -10.88 -11.34
CA GLU A 65 2.08 -10.29 -12.06
C GLU A 65 2.07 -8.76 -11.96
N GLU A 66 0.89 -8.14 -12.07
CA GLU A 66 0.74 -6.69 -11.91
C GLU A 66 1.12 -6.24 -10.49
N LEU A 67 0.64 -6.94 -9.45
CA LEU A 67 1.04 -6.66 -8.07
C LEU A 67 2.54 -6.89 -7.85
N ALA A 68 3.10 -7.97 -8.39
CA ALA A 68 4.50 -8.33 -8.23
C ALA A 68 5.45 -7.40 -8.99
N ALA A 69 4.97 -6.65 -9.98
CA ALA A 69 5.74 -5.65 -10.73
C ALA A 69 5.59 -4.23 -10.14
N ASP A 70 4.67 -4.01 -9.21
CA ASP A 70 4.38 -2.68 -8.67
C ASP A 70 5.46 -2.23 -7.67
N ARG A 71 6.21 -1.18 -8.03
CA ARG A 71 7.32 -0.67 -7.21
C ARG A 71 6.89 -0.14 -5.85
N THR A 72 5.68 0.43 -5.74
CA THR A 72 5.16 0.98 -4.49
C THR A 72 4.87 -0.17 -3.52
N LEU A 73 4.19 -1.21 -4.01
CA LEU A 73 3.90 -2.40 -3.21
C LEU A 73 5.17 -3.14 -2.81
N ILE A 74 6.10 -3.35 -3.75
CA ILE A 74 7.40 -4.00 -3.46
C ILE A 74 8.15 -3.25 -2.36
N ARG A 75 8.21 -1.92 -2.42
CA ARG A 75 8.88 -1.11 -1.40
C ARG A 75 8.20 -1.24 -0.03
N ALA A 76 6.86 -1.20 0.01
CA ALA A 76 6.11 -1.36 1.25
C ALA A 76 6.37 -2.75 1.89
N LEU A 77 6.39 -3.81 1.09
CA LEU A 77 6.69 -5.16 1.56
C LEU A 77 8.15 -5.32 2.01
N ALA A 78 9.11 -4.71 1.30
CA ALA A 78 10.52 -4.73 1.71
C ALA A 78 10.70 -4.15 3.12
N ASN A 79 10.01 -3.05 3.43
CA ASN A 79 10.04 -2.43 4.76
C ASN A 79 9.52 -3.35 5.88
N LEU A 80 8.51 -4.20 5.59
CA LEU A 80 8.01 -5.18 6.57
C LEU A 80 9.05 -6.25 6.90
N THR A 81 9.95 -6.56 5.98
CA THR A 81 11.00 -7.57 6.17
C THR A 81 12.25 -7.04 6.88
N GLY A 82 12.27 -5.76 7.27
CA GLY A 82 13.43 -5.13 7.91
C GLY A 82 14.63 -4.91 6.96
N LYS A 83 14.44 -5.12 5.65
CA LYS A 83 15.42 -4.74 4.62
C LYS A 83 15.14 -3.30 4.22
N SER A 84 15.67 -2.35 4.97
CA SER A 84 15.73 -0.95 4.57
C SER A 84 17.12 -0.56 4.11
#